data_AF-L1MLM5-F1
#
_entry.id   AF-L1MLM5-F1
#
_cell.length_a   1.000
_cell.length_b   1.000
_cell.length_c   1.000
_cell.angle_alpha   90.00
_cell.angle_beta   90.00
_cell.angle_gamma   90.00
#
_symmetry.space_group_name_H-M   'P 1'
#
loop_
_entity.id
_entity.type
_entity.pdbx_description
1 polymer ?
#
loop_
_entity_poly.entity_id
_entity_poly.type
_entity_poly.pdbx_seq_one_letter_code
_entity_poly.pdbx_strand_id
1 'polypeptide(L)'
;MSNTNGLFTDGSDPYAPRANSIPLTDSDAYTAENGSIGDLVSDATAQMSSLVRAEVELAKAEIATEVKKGVWGGGLFGVAGIIALYSSFFFFFFVAEVLNIWLQRWAAFLIVFIIMLVLAGLFALFGWRKVKKIGMPKETIESVTELRQLIPGKGSKAIDAPDGGMYS
;
A
#
# COMPACT_ATOMS: atom_id res chain seq x y z
N MET A 1 13.20 -77.04 -0.71
CA MET A 1 13.67 -75.69 -1.08
C MET A 1 12.50 -74.94 -1.68
N SER A 2 11.81 -74.11 -0.90
CA SER A 2 10.66 -73.31 -1.33
C SER A 2 11.00 -71.84 -1.06
N ASN A 3 11.03 -71.07 -2.14
CA ASN A 3 11.19 -69.62 -2.13
C ASN A 3 9.86 -68.98 -1.71
N THR A 4 9.90 -68.06 -0.77
CA THR A 4 8.82 -67.09 -0.56
C THR A 4 9.48 -65.74 -0.35
N ASN A 5 9.55 -64.97 -1.44
CA ASN A 5 9.95 -63.58 -1.39
C ASN A 5 8.87 -62.79 -0.65
N GLY A 6 9.17 -62.45 0.60
CA GLY A 6 8.36 -61.54 1.40
C GLY A 6 8.35 -60.16 0.77
N LEU A 7 7.22 -59.81 0.15
CA LEU A 7 6.85 -58.44 -0.18
C LEU A 7 6.40 -57.76 1.12
N PHE A 8 7.36 -57.24 1.87
CA PHE A 8 7.11 -56.27 2.92
C PHE A 8 6.92 -54.90 2.26
N THR A 9 5.68 -54.45 2.17
CA THR A 9 5.35 -53.03 2.04
C THR A 9 4.35 -52.70 3.15
N ASP A 10 4.84 -52.74 4.40
CA ASP A 10 4.21 -52.01 5.49
C ASP A 10 4.70 -50.57 5.40
N GLY A 11 3.88 -49.72 4.79
CA GLY A 11 4.02 -48.27 4.76
C GLY A 11 2.72 -47.69 5.29
N SER A 12 2.68 -47.51 6.61
CA SER A 12 1.65 -46.73 7.29
C SER A 12 1.78 -45.25 6.92
N ASP A 13 1.25 -44.87 5.75
CA ASP A 13 1.16 -43.48 5.32
C ASP A 13 -0.22 -42.91 5.69
N PRO A 14 -0.34 -41.93 6.62
CA PRO A 14 -1.61 -41.25 6.89
C PRO A 14 -1.99 -40.25 5.80
N TYR A 15 -1.21 -40.14 4.72
CA TYR A 15 -1.29 -39.07 3.75
C TYR A 15 -1.55 -39.61 2.34
N ALA A 16 -2.69 -40.27 2.16
CA ALA A 16 -3.28 -40.36 0.84
C ALA A 16 -3.62 -38.92 0.40
N PRO A 17 -3.04 -38.37 -0.68
CA PRO A 17 -3.52 -37.11 -1.24
C PRO A 17 -4.96 -37.36 -1.65
N ARG A 18 -5.91 -36.94 -0.81
CA ARG A 18 -7.29 -36.82 -1.23
C ARG A 18 -7.25 -35.77 -2.30
N ALA A 19 -7.31 -36.21 -3.55
CA ALA A 19 -7.76 -35.35 -4.62
C ALA A 19 -9.09 -34.80 -4.12
N ASN A 20 -9.09 -33.54 -3.67
CA ASN A 20 -10.30 -32.76 -3.61
C ASN A 20 -10.73 -32.65 -5.07
N SER A 21 -11.38 -33.72 -5.55
CA SER A 21 -12.18 -33.66 -6.75
C SER A 21 -13.15 -32.54 -6.45
N ILE A 22 -12.90 -31.40 -7.10
CA ILE A 22 -13.85 -30.31 -7.20
C ILE A 22 -15.19 -31.00 -7.44
N PRO A 23 -16.22 -30.76 -6.59
CA PRO A 23 -17.52 -31.31 -6.87
C PRO A 23 -17.88 -30.81 -8.26
N LEU A 24 -17.85 -31.72 -9.24
CA LEU A 24 -18.41 -31.49 -10.55
C LEU A 24 -19.90 -31.46 -10.31
N THR A 25 -20.40 -30.33 -9.80
CA THR A 25 -21.77 -29.96 -10.04
C THR A 25 -21.81 -29.82 -11.55
N ASP A 26 -22.40 -30.80 -12.24
CA ASP A 26 -22.59 -30.73 -13.67
C ASP A 26 -23.26 -29.38 -13.96
N SER A 27 -22.51 -28.48 -14.58
CA SER A 27 -23.04 -27.25 -15.19
C SER A 27 -24.00 -27.56 -16.34
N ASP A 28 -24.30 -28.84 -16.57
CA ASP A 28 -25.19 -29.37 -17.58
C ASP A 28 -26.50 -29.91 -16.95
N ALA A 29 -26.64 -29.86 -15.61
CA ALA A 29 -27.92 -30.11 -14.93
C ALA A 29 -28.89 -28.90 -15.01
N TYR A 30 -28.60 -27.91 -15.87
CA TYR A 30 -29.67 -27.06 -16.40
C TYR A 30 -30.47 -27.92 -17.37
N THR A 31 -31.49 -28.58 -16.84
CA THR A 31 -32.55 -29.14 -17.69
C THR A 31 -32.98 -28.03 -18.63
N ALA A 32 -32.77 -28.26 -19.94
CA ALA A 32 -32.97 -27.32 -21.04
C ALA A 32 -34.45 -26.96 -21.28
N GLU A 33 -35.25 -26.86 -20.21
CA GLU A 33 -36.68 -26.57 -20.29
C GLU A 33 -37.04 -25.20 -19.70
N ASN A 34 -36.26 -24.55 -18.82
CA ASN A 34 -36.68 -23.27 -18.21
C ASN A 34 -35.57 -22.26 -17.82
N GLY A 35 -34.40 -22.25 -18.47
CA GLY A 35 -33.41 -21.18 -18.26
C GLY A 35 -33.74 -19.96 -19.12
N SER A 36 -34.25 -18.88 -18.54
CA SER A 36 -34.51 -17.64 -19.25
C SER A 36 -33.19 -16.97 -19.67
N ILE A 37 -33.17 -16.17 -20.74
CA ILE A 37 -32.04 -15.28 -21.08
C ILE A 37 -31.66 -14.41 -19.86
N GLY A 38 -32.63 -14.08 -18.99
CA GLY A 38 -32.40 -13.39 -17.73
C GLY A 38 -31.51 -14.15 -16.74
N ASP A 39 -31.61 -15.48 -16.69
CA ASP A 39 -30.82 -16.31 -15.78
C ASP A 39 -29.36 -16.39 -16.24
N LEU A 40 -29.12 -16.47 -17.56
CA LEU A 40 -27.77 -16.45 -18.13
C LEU A 40 -27.06 -15.11 -17.91
N VAL A 41 -27.79 -13.99 -18.05
CA VAL A 41 -27.25 -12.66 -17.77
C VAL A 41 -27.00 -12.48 -16.27
N SER A 42 -27.87 -13.01 -15.42
CA SER A 42 -27.69 -13.01 -13.97
C SER A 42 -26.43 -13.79 -13.56
N ASP A 43 -26.24 -15.00 -14.07
CA ASP A 43 -25.07 -15.84 -13.77
C ASP A 43 -23.78 -15.23 -14.30
N ALA A 44 -23.77 -14.68 -15.52
CA ALA A 44 -22.61 -13.98 -16.07
C ALA A 44 -22.24 -12.74 -15.23
N THR A 45 -23.23 -11.99 -14.76
CA THR A 45 -23.02 -10.81 -13.90
C THR A 45 -22.50 -11.21 -12.52
N ALA A 46 -22.99 -12.33 -11.96
CA ALA A 46 -22.50 -12.88 -10.70
C ALA A 46 -21.04 -13.34 -10.82
N GLN A 47 -20.67 -14.02 -11.91
CA GLN A 47 -19.28 -14.42 -12.17
C GLN A 47 -18.35 -13.22 -12.34
N MET A 48 -18.77 -12.21 -13.09
CA MET A 48 -18.01 -10.97 -13.25
C MET A 48 -17.79 -10.28 -11.89
N SER A 49 -18.83 -10.21 -11.06
CA SER A 49 -18.73 -9.66 -9.70
C SER A 49 -17.76 -10.47 -8.82
N SER A 50 -17.72 -11.80 -8.99
CA SER A 50 -16.81 -12.67 -8.26
C SER A 50 -15.34 -12.47 -8.67
N LEU A 51 -15.07 -12.24 -9.96
CA LEU A 51 -13.72 -11.97 -10.47
C LEU A 51 -13.20 -10.62 -9.97
N VAL A 52 -14.02 -9.57 -10.08
CA VAL A 52 -13.67 -8.23 -9.57
C VAL A 52 -13.37 -8.29 -8.08
N ARG A 53 -14.18 -9.04 -7.31
CA ARG A 53 -13.94 -9.23 -5.88
C ARG A 53 -12.62 -9.94 -5.60
N ALA A 54 -12.30 -10.99 -6.35
CA ALA A 54 -11.05 -11.73 -6.22
C ALA A 54 -9.82 -10.86 -6.55
N GLU A 55 -9.91 -10.04 -7.60
CA GLU A 55 -8.82 -9.13 -8.00
C GLU A 55 -8.60 -8.02 -6.95
N VAL A 56 -9.67 -7.50 -6.36
CA VAL A 56 -9.59 -6.56 -5.23
C VAL A 56 -8.98 -7.22 -3.99
N GLU A 57 -9.34 -8.46 -3.68
CA GLU A 57 -8.79 -9.19 -2.54
C GLU A 57 -7.29 -9.47 -2.71
N LEU A 58 -6.88 -9.83 -3.94
CA LEU A 58 -5.48 -10.01 -4.29
C LEU A 58 -4.69 -8.70 -4.18
N ALA A 59 -5.19 -7.63 -4.82
CA ALA A 59 -4.57 -6.31 -4.76
C ALA A 59 -4.45 -5.81 -3.31
N LYS A 60 -5.47 -6.06 -2.48
CA LYS A 60 -5.43 -5.72 -1.06
C LYS A 60 -4.35 -6.51 -0.31
N ALA A 61 -4.16 -7.79 -0.61
CA ALA A 61 -3.12 -8.61 0.01
C ALA A 61 -1.70 -8.16 -0.40
N GLU A 62 -1.51 -7.80 -1.67
CA GLU A 62 -0.25 -7.27 -2.19
C GLU A 62 0.09 -5.91 -1.57
N ILE A 63 -0.85 -4.96 -1.62
CA ILE A 63 -0.71 -3.64 -0.99
C ILE A 63 -0.47 -3.78 0.51
N ALA A 64 -1.18 -4.65 1.23
CA ALA A 64 -0.96 -4.85 2.66
C ALA A 64 0.46 -5.33 2.97
N THR A 65 1.03 -6.18 2.11
CA THR A 65 2.40 -6.66 2.24
C THR A 65 3.41 -5.54 1.99
N GLU A 66 3.20 -4.72 0.97
CA GLU A 66 4.05 -3.56 0.67
C GLU A 66 3.98 -2.50 1.77
N VAL A 67 2.77 -2.16 2.24
CA VAL A 67 2.55 -1.23 3.34
C VAL A 67 3.26 -1.73 4.59
N LYS A 68 3.16 -3.02 4.92
CA LYS A 68 3.85 -3.59 6.07
C LYS A 68 5.37 -3.43 5.95
N LYS A 69 5.95 -3.70 4.78
CA LYS A 69 7.40 -3.47 4.53
C LYS A 69 7.75 -1.98 4.67
N GLY A 70 6.92 -1.09 4.14
CA GLY A 70 7.09 0.36 4.26
C GLY A 70 7.01 0.84 5.71
N VAL A 71 6.10 0.30 6.51
CA VAL A 71 5.95 0.62 7.94
C VAL A 71 7.16 0.13 8.74
N TRP A 72 7.63 -1.09 8.51
CA TRP A 72 8.84 -1.58 9.18
C TRP A 72 10.08 -0.80 8.78
N GLY A 73 10.26 -0.55 7.48
CA GLY A 73 11.36 0.26 6.97
C GLY A 73 11.32 1.68 7.55
N GLY A 74 10.19 2.36 7.42
CA GLY A 74 9.99 3.71 7.94
C GLY A 74 10.13 3.79 9.47
N GLY A 75 9.59 2.80 10.19
CA GLY A 75 9.68 2.71 11.65
C GLY A 75 11.12 2.52 12.14
N LEU A 76 11.87 1.60 11.53
CA LEU A 76 13.29 1.38 11.85
C LEU A 76 14.14 2.61 11.50
N PHE A 77 13.88 3.27 10.36
CA PHE A 77 14.54 4.53 10.03
C PHE A 77 14.20 5.65 11.04
N GLY A 78 12.98 5.70 11.54
CA GLY A 78 12.59 6.61 12.61
C GLY A 78 13.37 6.37 13.90
N VAL A 79 13.45 5.11 14.35
CA VAL A 79 14.25 4.72 15.52
C VAL A 79 15.73 5.05 15.32
N ALA A 80 16.31 4.68 14.17
CA ALA A 80 17.69 5.01 13.83
C ALA A 80 17.94 6.52 13.81
N GLY A 81 17.00 7.30 13.27
CA GLY A 81 17.06 8.76 13.27
C GLY A 81 17.06 9.36 14.68
N ILE A 82 16.23 8.85 15.59
CA ILE A 82 16.21 9.26 16.99
C ILE A 82 17.53 8.94 17.67
N ILE A 83 18.04 7.71 17.50
CA ILE A 83 19.33 7.30 18.08
C ILE A 83 20.46 8.20 17.54
N ALA A 84 20.50 8.45 16.23
CA ALA A 84 21.49 9.32 15.62
C ALA A 84 21.39 10.77 16.13
N LEU A 85 20.17 11.28 16.31
CA LEU A 85 19.92 12.64 16.84
C LEU A 85 20.48 12.78 18.26
N TYR A 86 20.13 11.86 19.17
CA TYR A 86 20.64 11.90 20.55
C TYR A 86 22.15 11.63 20.61
N SER A 87 22.66 10.69 19.82
CA SER A 87 24.10 10.38 19.76
C SER A 87 24.92 11.55 19.22
N SER A 88 24.36 12.37 18.33
CA SER A 88 25.04 13.54 17.78
C SER A 88 25.46 14.54 18.86
N PHE A 89 24.64 14.72 19.90
CA PHE A 89 25.00 15.57 21.04
C PHE A 89 26.29 15.09 21.72
N PHE A 90 26.37 13.80 22.04
CA PHE A 90 27.56 13.19 22.64
C PHE A 90 28.76 13.20 21.69
N PHE A 91 28.53 13.01 20.38
CA PHE A 91 29.57 13.06 19.37
C PHE A 91 30.25 14.44 19.30
N PHE A 92 29.47 15.54 19.26
CA PHE A 92 30.05 16.87 19.24
C PHE A 92 30.74 17.24 20.56
N PHE A 93 30.21 16.78 21.69
CA PHE A 93 30.88 16.91 22.98
C PHE A 93 32.22 16.17 23.00
N PHE A 94 32.25 14.92 22.50
CA PHE A 94 33.48 14.14 22.34
C PHE A 94 34.50 14.86 21.46
N VAL A 95 34.08 15.39 20.29
CA VAL A 95 34.96 16.16 19.41
C VAL A 95 35.53 17.38 20.14
N ALA A 96 34.71 18.13 20.87
CA ALA A 96 35.18 19.28 21.64
C ALA A 96 36.23 18.87 22.69
N GLU A 97 36.03 17.74 23.38
CA GLU A 97 36.98 17.25 24.38
C GLU A 97 38.28 16.74 23.76
N VAL A 98 38.23 16.14 22.57
CA VAL A 98 39.45 15.77 21.80
C VAL A 98 40.23 17.03 21.39
N LEU A 99 39.54 18.09 20.97
CA LEU A 99 40.20 19.37 20.64
C LEU A 99 40.81 20.04 21.89
N ASN A 100 40.19 19.85 23.06
CA ASN A 100 40.69 20.36 24.35
C ASN A 100 42.06 19.78 24.74
N ILE A 101 42.53 18.70 24.11
CA ILE A 101 43.90 18.18 24.30
C ILE A 101 44.95 19.19 23.81
N TRP A 102 44.63 19.95 22.75
CA TRP A 102 45.56 20.86 22.07
C TRP A 102 45.20 22.34 22.25
N LEU A 103 43.95 22.65 22.62
CA LEU A 103 43.42 24.01 22.77
C LEU A 103 42.83 24.23 24.17
N GLN A 104 42.65 25.50 24.54
CA GLN A 104 41.86 25.86 25.72
C GLN A 104 40.41 25.38 25.57
N ARG A 105 39.81 24.85 26.63
CA ARG A 105 38.48 24.25 26.61
C ARG A 105 37.42 25.15 25.98
N TRP A 106 37.38 26.43 26.34
CA TRP A 106 36.41 27.37 25.76
C TRP A 106 36.56 27.52 24.23
N ALA A 107 37.79 27.50 23.71
CA ALA A 107 38.07 27.66 22.29
C ALA A 107 37.69 26.39 21.51
N ALA A 108 37.95 25.21 22.08
CA ALA A 108 37.54 23.93 21.49
C ALA A 108 36.01 23.87 21.29
N PHE A 109 35.24 24.21 22.32
CA PHE A 109 33.78 24.24 22.24
C PHE A 109 33.26 25.31 21.26
N LEU A 110 33.91 26.48 21.19
CA LEU A 110 33.55 27.53 20.23
C LEU A 110 33.77 27.09 18.78
N ILE A 111 34.88 26.40 18.49
CA ILE A 111 35.15 25.86 17.14
C ILE A 111 34.09 24.83 16.75
N VAL A 112 33.76 23.90 17.64
CA VAL A 112 32.72 22.89 17.39
C VAL A 112 31.36 23.55 17.16
N PHE A 113 31.02 24.59 17.94
CA PHE A 113 29.80 25.36 17.74
C PHE A 113 29.72 26.00 16.33
N ILE A 114 30.81 26.61 15.86
CA ILE A 114 30.88 27.18 14.51
C ILE A 114 30.70 26.09 13.44
N ILE A 115 31.33 24.92 13.61
CA ILE A 115 31.16 23.77 12.72
C ILE A 115 29.68 23.35 12.67
N MET A 116 29.00 23.29 13.82
CA MET A 116 27.57 22.97 13.88
C MET A 116 26.71 23.99 13.14
N LEU A 117 27.00 25.29 13.24
CA LEU A 117 26.27 26.33 12.49
C LEU A 117 26.46 26.18 10.97
N VAL A 118 27.68 25.86 10.53
CA VAL A 118 27.97 25.61 9.10
C VAL A 118 27.20 24.38 8.60
N LEU A 119 27.23 23.28 9.35
CA LEU A 119 26.47 22.07 9.02
C LEU A 119 24.96 22.33 9.00
N ALA A 120 24.43 23.05 9.99
CA ALA A 120 23.02 23.42 10.05
C ALA A 120 22.62 24.29 8.85
N GLY A 121 23.45 25.27 8.48
CA GLY A 121 23.24 26.11 7.29
C GLY A 121 23.24 25.30 5.99
N LEU A 122 24.16 24.33 5.84
CA LEU A 122 24.21 23.43 4.69
C LEU A 122 22.94 22.57 4.60
N PHE A 123 22.55 21.91 5.69
CA PHE A 123 21.34 21.08 5.71
C PHE A 123 20.07 21.91 5.47
N ALA A 124 19.96 23.10 6.06
CA ALA A 124 18.84 24.01 5.81
C ALA A 124 18.77 24.41 4.33
N LEU A 125 19.91 24.72 3.71
CA LEU A 125 19.97 25.09 2.29
C LEU A 125 19.59 23.92 1.37
N PHE A 126 20.11 22.72 1.62
CA PHE A 126 19.76 21.52 0.85
C PHE A 126 18.30 21.13 1.04
N GLY A 127 17.81 21.17 2.28
CA GLY A 127 16.41 20.92 2.63
C GLY A 127 15.49 21.92 1.91
N TRP A 128 15.80 23.20 1.99
CA TRP A 128 15.04 24.24 1.30
C TRP A 128 15.03 24.06 -0.22
N ARG A 129 16.17 23.70 -0.83
CA ARG A 129 16.24 23.39 -2.26
C ARG A 129 15.42 22.17 -2.65
N LYS A 130 15.37 21.13 -1.80
CA LYS A 130 14.54 19.94 -2.04
C LYS A 130 13.05 20.29 -1.93
N VAL A 131 12.64 20.98 -0.87
CA VAL A 131 11.24 21.41 -0.69
C VAL A 131 10.79 22.32 -1.85
N LYS A 132 11.63 23.26 -2.28
CA LYS A 132 11.31 24.16 -3.40
C LYS A 132 11.19 23.43 -4.75
N LYS A 133 11.85 22.28 -4.91
CA LYS A 133 11.73 21.43 -6.11
C LYS A 133 10.49 20.54 -6.10
N ILE A 134 9.85 20.34 -4.96
CA ILE A 134 8.55 19.67 -4.88
C ILE A 134 7.52 20.69 -5.39
N GLY A 135 7.33 20.72 -6.70
CA GLY A 135 6.26 21.49 -7.32
C GLY A 135 4.91 20.98 -6.81
N MET A 136 4.02 21.91 -6.45
CA MET A 136 2.63 21.57 -6.13
C MET A 136 2.05 20.71 -7.27
N PRO A 137 1.37 19.58 -7.00
CA PRO A 137 0.85 18.71 -8.04
C PRO A 137 -0.30 19.39 -8.79
N LYS A 138 0.04 20.18 -9.82
CA LYS A 138 -0.89 21.04 -10.58
C LYS A 138 -1.98 20.21 -11.26
N GLU A 139 -1.60 19.11 -11.91
CA GLU A 139 -2.53 18.19 -12.60
C GLU A 139 -3.58 17.56 -11.66
N THR A 140 -3.17 17.24 -10.42
CA THR A 140 -4.09 16.69 -9.42
C THR A 140 -5.06 17.75 -8.91
N ILE A 141 -4.61 19.00 -8.80
CA ILE A 141 -5.48 20.11 -8.40
C ILE A 141 -6.46 20.46 -9.52
N GLU A 142 -6.01 20.43 -10.77
CA GLU A 142 -6.84 20.72 -11.95
C GLU A 142 -7.93 19.65 -12.13
N SER A 143 -7.58 18.37 -12.10
CA SER A 143 -8.55 17.27 -12.21
C SER A 143 -9.58 17.26 -11.07
N VAL A 144 -9.19 17.57 -9.83
CA VAL A 144 -10.14 17.72 -8.71
C VAL A 144 -11.03 18.96 -8.87
N THR A 145 -10.51 20.03 -9.48
CA THR A 145 -11.28 21.26 -9.77
C THR A 145 -12.31 21.03 -10.88
N GLU A 146 -11.92 20.33 -11.95
CA GLU A 146 -12.81 19.91 -13.03
C GLU A 146 -13.90 18.95 -12.51
N LEU A 147 -13.53 17.95 -11.71
CA LEU A 147 -14.47 17.02 -11.10
C LEU A 147 -15.50 17.73 -10.21
N ARG A 148 -15.08 18.76 -9.48
CA ARG A 148 -15.98 19.61 -8.67
C ARG A 148 -16.94 20.44 -9.53
N GLN A 149 -16.52 20.87 -10.72
CA GLN A 149 -17.38 21.58 -11.67
C GLN A 149 -18.42 20.66 -12.32
N LEU A 150 -18.13 19.36 -12.42
CA LEU A 150 -19.02 18.36 -13.03
C LEU A 150 -20.01 17.71 -12.04
N ILE A 151 -20.05 18.12 -10.77
CA ILE A 151 -21.04 17.60 -9.79
C ILE A 151 -22.47 17.97 -10.25
N PRO A 152 -23.30 17.00 -10.68
CA PRO A 152 -24.65 17.27 -11.16
C PRO A 152 -25.58 17.43 -9.95
N GLY A 153 -25.61 18.64 -9.38
CA GLY A 153 -26.48 18.99 -8.26
C GLY A 153 -27.46 20.14 -8.54
N LYS A 154 -27.44 20.71 -9.76
CA LYS A 154 -28.32 21.82 -10.15
C LYS A 154 -29.27 21.50 -11.32
N GLY A 155 -29.19 20.32 -11.92
CA GLY A 155 -30.06 19.90 -13.03
C GLY A 155 -31.40 19.29 -12.60
N SER A 156 -31.52 18.79 -11.38
CA SER A 156 -32.74 18.15 -10.89
C SER A 156 -33.88 19.13 -10.58
N LYS A 157 -33.59 20.45 -10.45
CA LYS A 157 -34.64 21.47 -10.30
C LYS A 157 -35.37 21.82 -11.61
N ALA A 158 -34.84 21.42 -12.77
CA ALA A 158 -35.48 21.68 -14.06
C ALA A 158 -36.38 20.53 -14.56
N ILE A 159 -36.32 19.36 -13.92
CA ILE A 159 -37.16 18.20 -14.27
C ILE A 159 -38.47 18.18 -13.45
N ASP A 160 -38.53 18.88 -12.32
CA ASP A 160 -39.72 19.02 -11.46
C ASP A 160 -40.65 20.19 -11.86
N ALA A 161 -40.45 20.83 -13.02
CA ALA A 161 -41.39 21.82 -13.52
C ALA A 161 -42.68 21.09 -14.00
N PRO A 162 -43.85 21.32 -13.40
CA PRO A 162 -45.09 20.70 -13.84
C PRO A 162 -45.41 21.22 -15.25
N ASP A 163 -45.43 20.32 -16.23
CA ASP A 163 -45.90 20.58 -17.59
C ASP A 163 -47.37 20.97 -17.55
N GLY A 164 -47.61 22.28 -17.53
CA GLY A 164 -48.92 22.90 -17.49
C GLY A 164 -49.35 23.37 -18.87
N GLY A 165 -50.10 22.52 -19.58
CA GLY A 165 -51.11 22.95 -20.54
C GLY A 165 -50.66 23.08 -22.00
N MET A 166 -50.81 21.99 -22.76
CA MET A 166 -50.81 22.01 -24.23
C MET A 166 -52.06 21.31 -24.78
N TYR A 167 -53.24 21.77 -24.34
CA TYR A 167 -54.52 21.50 -24.99
C TYR A 167 -55.38 22.78 -24.98
N SER A 168 -55.41 23.47 -26.11
CA SER A 168 -56.41 24.49 -26.47
C SER A 168 -56.51 24.61 -27.98
#